data_AF-A0A7W1LD45-F1
#
_entry.id   AF-A0A7W1LD45-F1
#
_cell.length_a   1.000
_cell.length_b   1.000
_cell.length_c   1.000
_cell.angle_alpha   90.00
_cell.angle_beta   90.00
_cell.angle_gamma   90.00
#
_symmetry.space_group_name_H-M   'P 1'
#
loop_
_entity.id
_entity.type
_entity.pdbx_description
1 polymer ?
#
loop_
_entity_poly.entity_id
_entity_poly.type
_entity_poly.pdbx_seq_one_letter_code
_entity_poly.pdbx_strand_id
1 'polypeptide(L)'
;MRKNNTANNFWRVLLAFIVSVFVFGNFAEAQAKHPKKKMTTKKVTLAKDKIEYAPDADLLKEMQAQITVVESKKDWKQFNRQRPIINKSGNRSAYIAQFAIEPGGEAMIDVIVVYEKSRDKFYEIRGFDFPRPFDELKWTSDDALEFEQWINPRNGGRYTVNLKSGKIVSAGYVRSN
;
A
#
# COMPACT_ATOMS: atom_id res chain seq x y z
N MET A 1 17.07 -55.70 16.30
CA MET A 1 15.65 -55.37 16.08
C MET A 1 15.42 -53.88 16.37
N ARG A 2 15.30 -53.03 15.35
CA ARG A 2 14.89 -51.61 15.48
C ARG A 2 13.53 -51.47 14.78
N LYS A 3 12.50 -51.05 15.52
CA LYS A 3 11.18 -50.73 14.96
C LYS A 3 11.19 -49.25 14.54
N ASN A 4 10.95 -49.01 13.26
CA ASN A 4 10.78 -47.67 12.68
C ASN A 4 9.32 -47.22 12.88
N ASN A 5 9.12 -46.07 13.53
CA ASN A 5 7.83 -45.39 13.60
C ASN A 5 7.72 -44.40 12.45
N THR A 6 7.24 -44.87 11.31
CA THR A 6 6.91 -44.05 10.12
C THR A 6 5.39 -43.93 10.01
N ALA A 7 4.77 -43.18 10.91
CA ALA A 7 3.33 -42.96 10.86
C ALA A 7 2.95 -41.64 11.53
N ASN A 8 3.32 -40.50 10.93
CA ASN A 8 2.81 -39.20 11.41
C ASN A 8 2.70 -38.07 10.38
N ASN A 9 2.91 -38.33 9.08
CA ASN A 9 2.86 -37.27 8.06
C ASN A 9 1.66 -37.34 7.10
N PHE A 10 0.74 -38.31 7.25
CA PHE A 10 -0.36 -38.48 6.28
C PHE A 10 -1.56 -37.54 6.54
N TRP A 11 -1.78 -37.08 7.78
CA TRP A 11 -2.91 -36.20 8.11
C TRP A 11 -2.68 -34.71 7.79
N ARG A 12 -1.43 -34.29 7.55
CA ARG A 12 -1.12 -32.88 7.25
C ARG A 12 -1.28 -32.50 5.77
N VAL A 13 -1.34 -33.48 4.87
CA VAL A 13 -1.54 -33.23 3.43
C VAL A 13 -3.03 -33.16 3.06
N LEU A 14 -3.90 -33.84 3.80
CA LEU A 14 -5.34 -33.85 3.50
C LEU A 14 -6.07 -32.53 3.88
N LEU A 15 -5.54 -31.77 4.84
CA LEU A 15 -6.12 -30.48 5.25
C LEU A 15 -5.79 -29.32 4.29
N ALA A 16 -4.78 -29.48 3.43
CA ALA A 16 -4.40 -28.48 2.43
C ALA A 16 -5.27 -28.50 1.16
N PHE A 17 -6.05 -29.56 0.93
CA PHE A 17 -6.91 -29.68 -0.26
C PHE A 17 -8.37 -29.21 -0.04
N ILE A 18 -8.86 -29.15 1.20
CA ILE A 18 -10.25 -28.74 1.48
C ILE A 18 -10.40 -27.21 1.54
N VAL A 19 -9.34 -26.46 1.84
CA VAL A 19 -9.39 -24.98 1.85
C VAL A 19 -9.37 -24.38 0.44
N SER A 20 -8.89 -25.13 -0.57
CA SER A 20 -8.80 -24.63 -1.95
C SER A 20 -10.12 -24.65 -2.73
N VAL A 21 -11.17 -25.31 -2.24
CA VAL A 21 -12.48 -25.35 -2.93
C VAL A 21 -13.47 -24.32 -2.38
N PHE A 22 -13.26 -23.77 -1.17
CA PHE A 22 -14.19 -22.78 -0.57
C PHE A 22 -13.82 -21.31 -0.80
N VAL A 23 -12.64 -21.00 -1.35
CA VAL A 23 -12.25 -19.60 -1.65
C VAL A 23 -12.59 -19.18 -3.09
N PHE A 24 -12.83 -20.12 -4.01
CA PHE A 24 -13.19 -19.80 -5.40
C PHE A 24 -14.70 -19.86 -5.72
N GLY A 25 -15.55 -20.31 -4.79
CA GLY A 25 -17.00 -20.44 -5.00
C GLY A 25 -17.80 -19.13 -4.86
N ASN A 26 -17.30 -18.13 -4.14
CA ASN A 26 -18.08 -16.93 -3.81
C ASN A 26 -17.63 -15.63 -4.53
N PHE A 27 -16.64 -15.71 -5.43
CA PHE A 27 -16.20 -14.53 -6.20
C PHE A 27 -16.90 -14.38 -7.56
N ALA A 28 -17.63 -15.40 -8.01
CA ALA A 28 -18.36 -15.36 -9.28
C ALA A 28 -19.74 -14.69 -9.19
N GLU A 29 -20.30 -14.52 -7.99
CA GLU A 29 -21.69 -14.07 -7.82
C GLU A 29 -21.84 -12.60 -7.37
N ALA A 30 -20.72 -11.88 -7.15
CA ALA A 30 -20.73 -10.47 -6.77
C ALA A 30 -20.72 -9.48 -7.96
N GLN A 31 -20.64 -9.96 -9.22
CA GLN A 31 -20.57 -9.09 -10.41
C GLN A 31 -21.90 -8.87 -11.14
N ALA A 32 -23.03 -9.37 -10.64
CA ALA A 32 -24.32 -9.31 -11.36
C ALA A 32 -25.27 -8.16 -10.97
N LYS A 33 -24.84 -7.15 -10.18
CA LYS A 33 -25.73 -6.07 -9.72
C LYS A 33 -25.17 -4.65 -9.79
N HIS A 34 -24.33 -4.33 -10.79
CA HIS A 34 -24.07 -2.93 -11.12
C HIS A 34 -25.06 -2.45 -12.20
N PRO A 35 -26.00 -1.54 -11.89
CA PRO A 35 -26.85 -0.94 -12.92
C PRO A 35 -25.97 -0.19 -13.91
N LYS A 36 -26.11 -0.50 -15.20
CA LYS A 36 -25.49 0.24 -16.31
C LYS A 36 -25.98 1.69 -16.29
N LYS A 37 -25.27 2.57 -15.58
CA LYS A 37 -25.49 4.01 -15.66
C LYS A 37 -25.16 4.43 -17.09
N LYS A 38 -26.17 4.92 -17.83
CA LYS A 38 -25.97 5.52 -19.16
C LYS A 38 -24.99 6.69 -19.02
N MET A 39 -23.75 6.51 -19.49
CA MET A 39 -22.85 7.64 -19.73
C MET A 39 -23.49 8.52 -20.78
N THR A 40 -23.99 9.68 -20.36
CA THR A 40 -24.45 10.71 -21.28
C THR A 40 -23.23 11.51 -21.68
N THR A 41 -22.64 11.20 -22.84
CA THR A 41 -21.53 11.97 -23.39
C THR A 41 -22.04 13.34 -23.82
N LYS A 42 -21.93 14.34 -22.94
CA LYS A 42 -22.07 15.73 -23.37
C LYS A 42 -20.86 16.07 -24.22
N LYS A 43 -21.11 16.45 -25.48
CA LYS A 43 -20.10 17.04 -26.38
C LYS A 43 -19.65 18.36 -25.75
N VAL A 44 -18.52 18.36 -25.08
CA VAL A 44 -17.88 19.59 -24.59
C VAL A 44 -17.01 20.12 -25.72
N THR A 45 -17.43 21.24 -26.30
CA THR A 45 -16.62 22.00 -27.26
C THR A 45 -15.44 22.59 -26.49
N LEU A 46 -14.22 22.13 -26.77
CA LEU A 46 -13.00 22.60 -26.12
C LEU A 46 -12.69 24.05 -26.55
N ALA A 47 -12.96 25.01 -25.66
CA ALA A 47 -12.22 26.26 -25.63
C ALA A 47 -10.81 25.98 -25.08
N LYS A 48 -9.82 26.70 -25.61
CA LYS A 48 -8.37 26.60 -25.33
C LYS A 48 -7.98 27.09 -23.92
N ASP A 49 -8.81 26.88 -22.92
CA ASP A 49 -8.52 27.30 -21.54
C ASP A 49 -8.15 26.10 -20.67
N LYS A 50 -7.10 26.31 -19.88
CA LYS A 50 -6.51 25.39 -18.88
C LYS A 50 -7.51 24.33 -18.38
N ILE A 51 -7.26 23.07 -18.73
CA ILE A 51 -7.87 21.94 -18.03
C ILE A 51 -7.18 21.86 -16.66
N GLU A 52 -7.76 22.53 -15.68
CA GLU A 52 -7.41 22.35 -14.28
C GLU A 52 -7.97 20.99 -13.86
N TYR A 53 -7.09 19.98 -13.85
CA TYR A 53 -7.45 18.64 -13.40
C TYR A 53 -7.50 18.66 -11.87
N ALA A 54 -8.55 19.24 -11.31
CA ALA A 54 -8.88 18.98 -9.92
C ALA A 54 -9.25 17.49 -9.83
N PRO A 55 -8.55 16.67 -9.02
CA PRO A 55 -8.98 15.30 -8.80
C PRO A 55 -10.43 15.36 -8.28
N ASP A 56 -11.32 14.66 -8.98
CA ASP A 56 -12.72 14.56 -8.59
C ASP A 56 -12.78 14.15 -7.11
N ALA A 57 -13.60 14.83 -6.31
CA ALA A 57 -13.63 14.61 -4.86
C ALA A 57 -13.92 13.14 -4.52
N ASP A 58 -14.62 12.44 -5.43
CA ASP A 58 -14.89 11.02 -5.36
C ASP A 58 -13.63 10.15 -5.55
N LEU A 59 -12.72 10.52 -6.46
CA LEU A 59 -11.45 9.82 -6.67
C LEU A 59 -10.55 9.93 -5.42
N LEU A 60 -10.49 11.12 -4.82
CA LEU A 60 -9.71 11.35 -3.60
C LEU A 60 -10.25 10.49 -2.44
N LYS A 61 -11.58 10.34 -2.38
CA LYS A 61 -12.28 9.53 -1.36
C LYS A 61 -12.07 8.03 -1.57
N GLU A 62 -12.05 7.56 -2.82
CA GLU A 62 -11.72 6.18 -3.16
C GLU A 62 -10.26 5.85 -2.83
N MET A 63 -9.32 6.72 -3.20
CA MET A 63 -7.91 6.57 -2.86
C MET A 63 -7.69 6.57 -1.34
N GLN A 64 -8.49 7.35 -0.61
CA GLN A 64 -8.40 7.41 0.85
C GLN A 64 -8.84 6.12 1.56
N ALA A 65 -9.76 5.36 0.97
CA ALA A 65 -10.34 4.19 1.60
C ALA A 65 -9.37 2.98 1.64
N GLN A 66 -8.31 3.00 0.84
CA GLN A 66 -7.44 1.84 0.65
C GLN A 66 -6.16 1.90 1.49
N ILE A 67 -5.68 3.10 1.86
CA ILE A 67 -4.41 3.22 2.58
C ILE A 67 -4.57 2.80 4.04
N THR A 68 -3.72 1.86 4.46
CA THR A 68 -3.72 1.31 5.81
C THR A 68 -2.30 1.21 6.37
N VAL A 69 -2.18 1.33 7.69
CA VAL A 69 -0.93 1.07 8.41
C VAL A 69 -1.04 -0.29 9.08
N VAL A 70 -0.13 -1.20 8.76
CA VAL A 70 -0.14 -2.57 9.29
C VAL A 70 1.18 -2.92 9.94
N GLU A 71 1.16 -3.64 11.05
CA GLU A 71 2.38 -4.17 11.65
C GLU A 71 3.04 -5.17 10.68
N SER A 72 4.33 -4.98 10.45
CA SER A 72 5.13 -5.86 9.61
C SER A 72 5.75 -6.98 10.43
N LYS A 73 5.69 -8.19 9.88
CA LYS A 73 6.43 -9.35 10.41
C LYS A 73 7.87 -9.42 9.88
N LYS A 74 8.22 -8.58 8.91
CA LYS A 74 9.55 -8.57 8.29
C LYS A 74 10.49 -7.71 9.13
N ASP A 75 11.72 -8.16 9.29
CA ASP A 75 12.79 -7.28 9.76
C ASP A 75 13.28 -6.43 8.59
N TRP A 76 12.96 -5.14 8.64
CA TRP A 76 13.30 -4.20 7.59
C TRP A 76 14.72 -3.62 7.74
N LYS A 77 15.44 -3.94 8.82
CA LYS A 77 16.82 -3.45 9.06
C LYS A 77 17.75 -3.80 7.89
N GLN A 78 17.56 -4.98 7.28
CA GLN A 78 18.39 -5.46 6.16
C GLN A 78 18.03 -4.86 4.80
N PHE A 79 16.84 -4.28 4.66
CA PHE A 79 16.35 -3.70 3.38
C PHE A 79 16.47 -2.18 3.35
N ASN A 80 16.98 -1.58 4.44
CA ASN A 80 17.10 -0.14 4.56
C ASN A 80 18.37 0.37 3.87
N ARG A 81 18.25 0.67 2.57
CA ARG A 81 19.35 1.28 1.78
C ARG A 81 19.44 2.80 1.95
N GLN A 82 18.38 3.43 2.46
CA GLN A 82 18.29 4.88 2.60
C GLN A 82 18.51 5.31 4.06
N ARG A 83 18.96 6.55 4.26
CA ARG A 83 19.07 7.11 5.61
C ARG A 83 17.64 7.30 6.16
N PRO A 84 17.32 6.80 7.37
CA PRO A 84 15.98 6.96 7.94
C PRO A 84 15.68 8.45 8.17
N ILE A 85 14.45 8.85 7.87
CA ILE A 85 13.90 10.13 8.26
C ILE A 85 13.34 9.96 9.68
N ILE A 86 13.90 10.67 10.65
CA ILE A 86 13.55 10.52 12.07
C ILE A 86 12.52 11.60 12.47
N ASN A 87 11.51 11.24 13.25
CA ASN A 87 10.52 12.20 13.74
C ASN A 87 11.11 13.11 14.83
N LYS A 88 10.37 14.15 15.24
CA LYS A 88 10.88 15.19 16.16
C LYS A 88 11.32 14.61 17.51
N SER A 89 10.57 13.66 18.04
CA SER A 89 10.85 12.98 19.32
C SER A 89 11.97 11.95 19.24
N GLY A 90 12.42 11.55 18.04
CA GLY A 90 13.40 10.49 17.87
C GLY A 90 12.86 9.07 18.13
N ASN A 91 11.56 8.92 18.35
CA ASN A 91 10.92 7.64 18.66
C ASN A 91 10.51 6.85 17.42
N ARG A 92 10.41 7.50 16.26
CA ARG A 92 10.05 6.85 15.00
C ARG A 92 10.99 7.22 13.88
N SER A 93 11.22 6.26 13.01
CA SER A 93 12.04 6.39 11.81
C SER A 93 11.25 5.88 10.62
N ALA A 94 11.21 6.63 9.52
CA ALA A 94 10.56 6.23 8.29
C ALA A 94 11.59 6.06 7.17
N TYR A 95 11.35 5.13 6.25
CA TYR A 95 12.21 4.87 5.10
C TYR A 95 11.39 4.28 3.95
N ILE A 96 11.88 4.50 2.73
CA ILE A 96 11.43 3.81 1.53
C ILE A 96 12.32 2.58 1.37
N ALA A 97 11.74 1.40 1.56
CA ALA A 97 12.42 0.12 1.40
C ALA A 97 12.03 -0.53 0.08
N GLN A 98 12.97 -1.25 -0.54
CA GLN A 98 12.69 -2.03 -1.73
C GLN A 98 12.48 -3.50 -1.38
N PHE A 99 11.43 -4.08 -1.94
CA PHE A 99 11.06 -5.48 -1.73
C PHE A 99 10.86 -6.18 -3.07
N ALA A 100 11.45 -7.37 -3.23
CA ALA A 100 11.25 -8.19 -4.42
C ALA A 100 9.83 -8.77 -4.41
N ILE A 101 9.10 -8.64 -5.52
CA ILE A 101 7.73 -9.19 -5.63
C ILE A 101 7.75 -10.72 -5.42
N GLU A 102 8.80 -11.36 -5.92
CA GLU A 102 9.03 -12.79 -5.81
C GLU A 102 10.39 -13.10 -5.18
N PRO A 103 10.53 -14.21 -4.43
CA PRO A 103 11.83 -14.63 -3.91
C PRO A 103 12.85 -14.82 -5.04
N GLY A 104 13.92 -14.01 -5.04
CA GLY A 104 14.97 -14.06 -6.07
C GLY A 104 14.64 -13.29 -7.36
N GLY A 105 13.50 -12.60 -7.43
CA GLY A 105 13.11 -11.81 -8.59
C GLY A 105 13.87 -10.49 -8.71
N GLU A 106 14.05 -10.03 -9.95
CA GLU A 106 14.64 -8.71 -10.26
C GLU A 106 13.63 -7.56 -10.07
N ALA A 107 12.34 -7.86 -10.12
CA ALA A 107 11.27 -6.88 -9.97
C ALA A 107 11.12 -6.45 -8.50
N MET A 108 11.51 -5.20 -8.23
CA MET A 108 11.44 -4.57 -6.92
C MET A 108 10.28 -3.59 -6.85
N ILE A 109 9.59 -3.55 -5.71
CA ILE A 109 8.60 -2.54 -5.38
C ILE A 109 9.08 -1.72 -4.19
N ASP A 110 8.80 -0.43 -4.22
CA ASP A 110 9.02 0.44 -3.07
C ASP A 110 7.89 0.25 -2.06
N VAL A 111 8.24 0.30 -0.78
CA VAL A 111 7.33 0.20 0.36
C VAL A 111 7.73 1.24 1.39
N ILE A 112 6.77 2.01 1.89
CA ILE A 112 7.02 2.91 3.02
C ILE A 112 6.92 2.11 4.30
N VAL A 113 7.99 2.17 5.09
CA VAL A 113 8.09 1.44 6.35
C VAL A 113 8.44 2.42 7.47
N VAL A 114 7.83 2.20 8.63
CA VAL A 114 8.08 2.94 9.87
C VAL A 114 8.58 2.00 10.96
N TYR A 115 9.68 2.35 11.59
CA TYR A 115 10.17 1.73 12.82
C TYR A 115 9.73 2.55 14.03
N GLU A 116 9.11 1.89 15.02
CA GLU A 116 8.76 2.48 16.32
C GLU A 116 9.70 1.92 17.40
N LYS A 117 10.60 2.77 17.89
CA LYS A 117 11.67 2.39 18.82
C LYS A 117 11.15 1.88 20.15
N SER A 118 10.09 2.49 20.69
CA SER A 118 9.54 2.14 22.00
C SER A 118 8.94 0.73 22.06
N ARG A 119 8.50 0.21 20.90
CA ARG A 119 7.91 -1.13 20.77
C ARG A 119 8.83 -2.14 20.09
N ASP A 120 9.96 -1.67 19.55
CA ASP A 120 10.84 -2.40 18.65
C ASP A 120 10.05 -3.08 17.51
N LYS A 121 9.16 -2.32 16.85
CA LYS A 121 8.25 -2.83 15.83
C LYS A 121 8.36 -2.07 14.51
N PHE A 122 8.08 -2.80 13.44
CA PHE A 122 7.98 -2.27 12.09
C PHE A 122 6.52 -2.18 11.65
N TYR A 123 6.20 -1.15 10.88
CA TYR A 123 4.88 -0.92 10.29
C TYR A 123 5.06 -0.61 8.81
N GLU A 124 4.16 -1.13 7.97
CA GLU A 124 4.10 -0.84 6.54
C GLU A 124 2.88 0.04 6.26
N ILE A 125 3.06 1.04 5.39
CA ILE A 125 1.94 1.77 4.80
C ILE A 125 1.59 1.09 3.48
N ARG A 126 0.39 0.53 3.40
CA ARG A 126 -0.12 -0.25 2.26
C ARG A 126 -1.35 0.40 1.67
N GLY A 127 -1.86 -0.14 0.55
CA GLY A 127 -3.09 0.34 -0.10
C GLY A 127 -2.85 1.16 -1.36
N PHE A 128 -1.72 0.95 -2.02
CA PHE A 128 -1.42 1.58 -3.30
C PHE A 128 -1.47 0.51 -4.39
N ASP A 129 -2.36 0.71 -5.36
CA ASP A 129 -2.65 -0.28 -6.40
C ASP A 129 -1.53 -0.45 -7.44
N PHE A 130 -0.57 0.48 -7.50
CA PHE A 130 0.47 0.49 -8.51
C PHE A 130 1.88 0.55 -7.89
N PRO A 131 2.84 -0.25 -8.39
CA PRO A 131 4.23 -0.24 -7.95
C PRO A 131 4.93 0.99 -8.52
N ARG A 132 4.61 2.14 -7.93
CA ARG A 132 5.14 3.44 -8.30
C ARG A 132 6.09 3.94 -7.22
N PRO A 133 7.15 4.67 -7.61
CA PRO A 133 8.12 5.16 -6.66
C PRO A 133 7.49 6.16 -5.70
N PHE A 134 7.98 6.12 -4.46
CA PHE A 134 7.66 7.10 -3.43
C PHE A 134 8.75 8.16 -3.36
N ASP A 135 8.39 9.36 -2.91
CA ASP A 135 9.33 10.45 -2.71
C ASP A 135 8.91 11.38 -1.56
N GLU A 136 9.73 12.39 -1.26
CA GLU A 136 9.43 13.50 -0.35
C GLU A 136 8.96 13.05 1.05
N LEU A 137 9.54 11.95 1.53
CA LEU A 137 9.23 11.37 2.82
C LEU A 137 9.63 12.31 3.96
N LYS A 138 8.67 12.84 4.72
CA LYS A 138 8.92 13.76 5.83
C LYS A 138 7.89 13.66 6.95
N TRP A 139 8.33 13.88 8.19
CA TRP A 139 7.42 13.97 9.32
C TRP A 139 6.82 15.37 9.41
N THR A 140 5.49 15.46 9.47
CA THR A 140 4.78 16.72 9.77
C THR A 140 4.46 16.86 11.26
N SER A 141 4.47 15.74 11.99
CA SER A 141 4.44 15.67 13.46
C SER A 141 5.06 14.35 13.94
N ASP A 142 5.05 14.09 15.26
CA ASP A 142 5.52 12.79 15.79
C ASP A 142 4.66 11.58 15.35
N ASP A 143 3.41 11.84 14.98
CA ASP A 143 2.43 10.84 14.59
C ASP A 143 2.02 10.89 13.11
N ALA A 144 2.45 11.91 12.36
CA ALA A 144 2.03 12.11 10.98
C ALA A 144 3.20 12.14 10.01
N LEU A 145 3.14 11.26 9.02
CA LEU A 145 4.15 11.09 7.98
C LEU A 145 3.55 11.52 6.64
N GLU A 146 4.20 12.46 5.98
CA GLU A 146 3.89 12.91 4.63
C GLU A 146 4.86 12.28 3.61
N PHE A 147 4.34 11.96 2.43
CA PHE A 147 5.10 11.42 1.31
C PHE A 147 4.34 11.64 0.01
N GLU A 148 5.04 11.46 -1.10
CA GLU A 148 4.47 11.47 -2.44
C GLU A 148 4.54 10.09 -3.08
N GLN A 149 3.59 9.80 -3.95
CA GLN A 149 3.62 8.66 -4.85
C GLN A 149 3.40 9.16 -6.28
N TRP A 150 4.35 8.89 -7.16
CA TRP A 150 4.31 9.37 -8.54
C TRP A 150 3.54 8.44 -9.46
N ILE A 151 2.46 8.91 -10.07
CA ILE A 151 1.73 8.14 -11.11
C ILE A 151 2.56 8.12 -12.40
N ASN A 152 3.23 9.23 -12.70
CA ASN A 152 4.21 9.40 -13.77
C ASN A 152 5.19 10.54 -13.38
N PRO A 153 6.26 10.81 -14.14
CA PRO A 153 7.24 11.85 -13.79
C PRO A 153 6.69 13.28 -13.65
N ARG A 154 5.46 13.54 -14.12
CA ARG A 154 4.79 14.84 -14.07
C ARG A 154 3.72 14.94 -13.00
N ASN A 155 3.11 13.82 -12.61
CA ASN A 155 1.89 13.79 -11.81
C ASN A 155 1.99 12.74 -10.71
N GLY A 156 1.59 13.10 -9.51
CA GLY A 156 1.55 12.21 -8.36
C GLY A 156 0.45 12.57 -7.37
N GLY A 157 0.40 11.83 -6.28
CA GLY A 157 -0.39 12.14 -5.10
C GLY A 157 0.53 12.42 -3.92
N ARG A 158 0.22 13.43 -3.13
CA ARG A 158 0.82 13.67 -1.81
C ARG A 158 -0.16 13.23 -0.75
N TYR A 159 0.35 12.45 0.20
CA TYR A 159 -0.46 11.87 1.26
C TYR A 159 0.18 12.20 2.59
N THR A 160 -0.66 12.42 3.60
CA THR A 160 -0.26 12.46 5.00
C THR A 160 -1.02 11.38 5.74
N VAL A 161 -0.30 10.48 6.40
CA VAL A 161 -0.89 9.39 7.19
C VAL A 161 -0.60 9.62 8.67
N ASN A 162 -1.63 9.52 9.50
CA ASN A 162 -1.47 9.49 10.95
C ASN A 162 -1.29 8.02 11.40
N LEU A 163 -0.13 7.72 11.97
CA LEU A 163 0.27 6.36 12.36
C LEU A 163 -0.46 5.86 13.61
N LYS A 164 -0.94 6.76 14.46
CA LYS A 164 -1.71 6.39 15.66
C LYS A 164 -3.11 5.92 15.29
N SER A 165 -3.77 6.60 14.36
CA SER A 165 -5.08 6.21 13.85
C SER A 165 -4.99 5.18 12.71
N GLY A 166 -3.83 5.06 12.05
CA GLY A 166 -3.62 4.22 10.88
C GLY A 166 -4.36 4.73 9.64
N LYS A 167 -4.75 6.01 9.61
CA LYS A 167 -5.59 6.61 8.55
C LYS A 167 -4.89 7.77 7.87
N ILE A 168 -5.25 8.01 6.60
CA ILE A 168 -4.90 9.25 5.91
C ILE A 168 -5.60 10.42 6.60
N VAL A 169 -4.85 11.50 6.80
CA VAL A 169 -5.38 12.78 7.28
C VAL A 169 -5.44 13.84 6.19
N SER A 170 -4.64 13.70 5.14
CA SER A 170 -4.66 14.58 3.96
C SER A 170 -4.23 13.80 2.72
N ALA A 171 -4.88 14.10 1.59
CA ALA A 171 -4.45 13.66 0.27
C ALA A 171 -4.62 14.82 -0.71
N GLY A 172 -3.67 15.00 -1.62
CA GLY A 172 -3.70 16.06 -2.61
C GLY A 172 -2.97 15.67 -3.88
N TYR A 173 -3.30 16.34 -4.98
CA TYR A 173 -2.62 16.15 -6.25
C TYR A 173 -1.29 16.92 -6.25
N VAL A 174 -0.25 16.31 -6.83
CA VAL A 174 1.04 16.96 -7.06
C VAL A 174 1.36 16.94 -8.55
N ARG A 175 1.89 18.07 -9.02
CA ARG A 175 2.41 18.23 -10.37
C ARG A 175 3.83 18.77 -10.30
N SER A 176 4.77 18.16 -11.03
CA SER A 176 6.09 18.74 -11.22
C SER A 176 6.02 19.85 -12.27
N ASN A 177 6.77 20.94 -12.04
CA ASN A 177 6.84 22.10 -12.92
C ASN A 177 7.65 21.79 -14.19
#